data_AF-A0A7T5VBC9-F1
#
_entry.id   AF-A0A7T5VBC9-F1
#
_cell.length_a   1.000
_cell.length_b   1.000
_cell.length_c   1.000
_cell.angle_alpha   90.00
_cell.angle_beta   90.00
_cell.angle_gamma   90.00
#
_symmetry.space_group_name_H-M   'P 1'
#
loop_
_entity.id
_entity.type
_entity.pdbx_description
1 polymer ?
#
loop_
_entity_poly.entity_id
_entity_poly.type
_entity_poly.pdbx_seq_one_letter_code
_entity_poly.pdbx_strand_id
1 'polypeptide(L)' 'MSATNERITQKQIALEAEISPDFLSQILHGKRPCPKAVAVRLEMVTGISKVIWVWGTPEQIRAEVHKVCANDTKHIHHDR' A
#
# COMPACT_ATOMS: atom_id res chain seq x y z
N MET A 1 -4.84 -4.28 27.00
CA MET A 1 -5.70 -4.20 25.79
C MET A 1 -4.80 -4.54 24.62
N SER A 2 -5.03 -5.67 23.97
CA SER A 2 -4.17 -6.22 22.94
C SER A 2 -4.26 -5.36 21.68
N ALA A 3 -3.21 -4.59 21.39
CA ALA A 3 -3.05 -3.97 20.08
C ALA A 3 -2.87 -5.13 19.08
N THR A 4 -3.89 -5.38 18.28
CA THR A 4 -3.80 -6.32 17.18
C THR A 4 -2.72 -5.80 16.23
N ASN A 5 -1.57 -6.49 16.18
CA ASN A 5 -0.56 -6.37 15.13
C ASN A 5 -1.19 -6.82 13.80
N GLU A 6 -2.13 -6.03 13.28
CA GLU A 6 -2.76 -6.25 12.00
C GLU A 6 -1.75 -5.86 10.94
N ARG A 7 -1.04 -6.88 10.43
CA ARG A 7 -0.26 -6.79 9.20
C ARG A 7 -1.12 -6.07 8.16
N ILE A 8 -0.79 -4.82 7.82
CA ILE A 8 -1.50 -4.09 6.76
C ILE A 8 -1.23 -4.84 5.45
N THR A 9 -2.18 -5.68 5.07
CA THR A 9 -2.11 -6.49 3.85
C THR A 9 -2.53 -5.65 2.65
N GLN A 10 -2.11 -6.03 1.45
CA GLN A 10 -2.62 -5.43 0.20
C GLN A 10 -4.15 -5.43 0.13
N LYS A 11 -4.82 -6.42 0.74
CA LYS A 11 -6.28 -6.47 0.84
C LYS A 11 -6.83 -5.36 1.75
N GLN A 12 -6.20 -5.11 2.90
CA GLN A 12 -6.58 -4.02 3.80
C GLN A 12 -6.36 -2.66 3.13
N ILE A 13 -5.22 -2.44 2.48
CA ILE A 13 -4.94 -1.21 1.73
C ILE A 13 -6.03 -0.97 0.68
N ALA A 14 -6.42 -2.01 -0.06
CA ALA A 14 -7.48 -1.91 -1.05
C ALA A 14 -8.84 -1.55 -0.40
N LEU A 15 -9.18 -2.21 0.71
CA LEU A 15 -10.42 -1.94 1.45
C LEU A 15 -10.47 -0.51 1.99
N GLU A 16 -9.39 -0.04 2.62
CA GLU A 16 -9.31 1.32 3.17
C GLU A 16 -9.28 2.39 2.08
N ALA A 17 -8.69 2.11 0.92
CA ALA A 17 -8.77 2.98 -0.24
C ALA A 17 -10.11 2.86 -1.01
N GLU A 18 -11.03 2.04 -0.48
CA GLU A 18 -12.34 1.66 -1.01
C GLU A 18 -12.26 1.27 -2.51
N ILE A 19 -11.30 0.40 -2.82
CA ILE A 19 -11.09 -0.24 -4.12
C ILE A 19 -11.07 -1.76 -3.99
N SER A 20 -11.25 -2.46 -5.10
CA SER A 20 -11.14 -3.92 -5.10
C SER A 20 -9.67 -4.38 -5.00
N PRO A 21 -9.36 -5.46 -4.25
CA PRO A 21 -8.01 -5.99 -4.14
C PRO A 21 -7.45 -6.46 -5.50
N ASP A 22 -8.30 -6.99 -6.38
CA ASP A 22 -7.95 -7.30 -7.77
C ASP A 22 -7.54 -6.06 -8.56
N PHE A 23 -8.21 -4.93 -8.32
CA PHE A 23 -7.89 -3.67 -8.98
C PHE A 23 -6.51 -3.15 -8.55
N LEU A 24 -6.21 -3.22 -7.24
CA LEU A 24 -4.89 -2.91 -6.73
C LEU A 24 -3.81 -3.83 -7.32
N SER A 25 -4.09 -5.14 -7.40
CA SER A 25 -3.19 -6.11 -8.04
C SER A 25 -2.94 -5.79 -9.51
N GLN A 26 -3.96 -5.38 -10.27
CA GLN A 26 -3.79 -4.95 -11.66
C GLN A 26 -2.90 -3.71 -11.80
N ILE A 27 -3.00 -2.75 -10.87
CA ILE A 27 -2.12 -1.56 -10.83
C ILE A 27 -0.69 -1.98 -10.52
N LEU A 28 -0.49 -2.79 -9.47
CA LEU A 28 0.83 -3.29 -9.09
C LEU A 28 1.48 -4.06 -10.24
N HIS A 29 0.71 -4.88 -10.94
CA HIS A 29 1.19 -5.67 -12.07
C HIS A 29 1.38 -4.84 -13.36
N GLY A 30 1.06 -3.53 -13.36
CA GLY A 30 1.17 -2.65 -14.52
C GLY A 30 0.14 -2.97 -15.62
N LYS A 31 -0.88 -3.77 -15.31
CA LYS A 31 -1.96 -4.12 -16.26
C LYS A 31 -2.93 -2.96 -16.47
N ARG A 32 -3.04 -2.06 -15.49
CA ARG A 32 -3.84 -0.84 -15.58
C ARG A 32 -3.12 0.34 -14.93
N PRO A 33 -3.23 1.55 -15.50
CA PRO A 33 -2.76 2.77 -14.84
C PRO A 33 -3.64 3.09 -13.62
N CYS A 34 -3.06 3.66 -12.57
CA CYS A 34 -3.81 4.08 -11.40
C CYS A 34 -4.63 5.35 -11.72
N PRO A 35 -5.96 5.34 -11.51
CA PRO A 35 -6.76 6.55 -11.67
C PRO A 35 -6.34 7.63 -10.66
N LYS A 36 -6.34 8.90 -11.07
CA LYS A 36 -5.98 10.03 -10.18
C LYS A 36 -6.82 10.06 -8.90
N ALA A 37 -8.11 9.75 -8.99
CA ALA A 37 -9.01 9.69 -7.83
C ALA A 37 -8.61 8.59 -6.83
N VAL A 38 -8.18 7.42 -7.35
CA VAL A 38 -7.73 6.30 -6.52
C VAL A 38 -6.35 6.59 -5.93
N ALA A 39 -5.46 7.25 -6.68
CA ALA A 39 -4.13 7.63 -6.22
C ALA A 39 -4.17 8.56 -4.99
N VAL A 40 -5.15 9.47 -4.90
CA VAL A 40 -5.33 10.32 -3.71
C VAL A 40 -5.72 9.49 -2.48
N ARG A 41 -6.62 8.50 -2.64
CA ARG A 41 -7.04 7.62 -1.53
C ARG A 41 -5.89 6.71 -1.10
N LEU A 42 -5.16 6.15 -2.06
CA LEU A 42 -3.99 5.34 -1.78
C LEU A 42 -2.89 6.15 -1.09
N GLU A 43 -2.70 7.43 -1.42
CA GLU A 43 -1.78 8.32 -0.71
C GLU A 43 -2.18 8.49 0.75
N MET A 44 -3.48 8.63 1.05
CA MET A 44 -3.96 8.75 2.44
C MET A 44 -3.77 7.46 3.24
N VAL A 45 -3.99 6.30 2.63
CA VAL A 45 -3.91 4.99 3.30
C VAL A 45 -2.47 4.51 3.46
N THR A 46 -1.65 4.67 2.41
CA THR A 46 -0.30 4.09 2.35
C THR A 46 0.80 5.09 2.66
N GLY A 47 0.50 6.40 2.66
CA GLY A 47 1.50 7.47 2.72
C GLY A 47 2.34 7.63 1.45
N ILE A 48 2.13 6.79 0.43
CA ILE A 48 2.87 6.83 -0.84
C ILE A 48 2.29 7.94 -1.70
N SER A 49 3.14 8.85 -2.19
CA SER A 49 2.65 9.98 -2.97
C SER A 49 1.84 9.57 -4.19
N LYS A 50 0.71 10.23 -4.43
CA LYS A 50 -0.14 10.04 -5.60
C LYS A 50 0.62 10.20 -6.93
N VAL A 51 1.71 10.96 -6.94
CA VAL A 51 2.58 11.11 -8.11
C VAL A 51 3.23 9.77 -8.46
N ILE A 52 3.68 9.01 -7.45
CA ILE A 52 4.24 7.67 -7.63
C ILE A 52 3.15 6.71 -8.11
N TRP A 53 1.92 6.83 -7.61
CA TRP A 53 0.80 6.00 -8.08
C TRP A 53 0.40 6.27 -9.54
N VAL A 54 0.39 7.54 -9.96
CA VAL A 54 -0.07 7.95 -11.31
C VAL A 54 1.03 7.84 -12.35
N TRP A 55 2.27 8.19 -11.99
CA TRP A 55 3.40 8.32 -12.92
C TRP A 55 4.57 7.39 -12.61
N GLY A 56 4.56 6.73 -11.44
CA GLY A 56 5.60 5.78 -11.07
C GLY A 56 5.50 4.49 -11.88
N THR A 57 6.63 3.81 -12.00
CA THR A 57 6.66 2.50 -12.64
C THR A 57 6.02 1.45 -11.73
N PRO A 58 5.42 0.38 -12.29
CA PRO A 58 4.85 -0.70 -11.49
C PRO A 58 5.84 -1.31 -10.50
N GLU A 59 7.14 -1.33 -10.84
CA GLU A 59 8.21 -1.77 -9.93
C GLU A 59 8.42 -0.81 -8.75
N GLN A 60 8.44 0.51 -8.99
CA GLN A 60 8.53 1.51 -7.92
C GLN A 60 7.31 1.43 -6.99
N ILE A 61 6.10 1.34 -7.56
CA ILE A 61 4.86 1.22 -6.78
C ILE A 61 4.91 -0.05 -5.93
N ARG A 62 5.33 -1.19 -6.49
CA ARG A 62 5.49 -2.44 -5.70
C ARG A 62 6.51 -2.30 -4.59
N ALA A 63 7.65 -1.66 -4.84
CA ALA A 63 8.68 -1.46 -3.82
C ALA A 63 8.15 -0.62 -2.65
N GLU A 64 7.45 0.48 -2.95
CA GLU A 64 6.84 1.34 -1.93
C GLU A 64 5.73 0.61 -1.17
N VAL A 65 4.83 -0.09 -1.86
CA VAL A 65 3.78 -0.90 -1.21
C VAL A 65 4.37 -2.02 -0.37
N HIS A 66 5.46 -2.66 -0.83
CA HIS A 66 6.16 -3.67 -0.04
C HIS A 66 6.77 -3.06 1.23
N LYS A 67 7.31 -1.83 1.18
CA LYS A 67 7.78 -1.14 2.40
C LYS A 67 6.65 -0.90 3.38
N VAL A 68 5.49 -0.45 2.91
CA VAL A 68 4.29 -0.26 3.76
C VAL A 68 3.83 -1.58 4.37
N CYS A 69 3.78 -2.66 3.58
CA CYS A 69 3.40 -3.99 4.08
C CYS A 69 4.47 -4.65 4.98
N ALA A 70 5.76 -4.29 4.82
CA ALA A 70 6.89 -4.92 5.54
C ALA A 70 7.37 -4.14 6.78
N ASN A 71 7.04 -2.85 6.89
CA ASN A 71 7.51 -1.99 7.99
C ASN A 71 6.98 -2.37 9.38
N ASP A 72 6.05 -3.31 9.50
CA ASP A 72 5.64 -3.88 10.79
C ASP A 72 6.63 -4.92 11.37
N THR A 73 7.67 -5.30 10.63
CA THR A 73 8.66 -6.29 11.09
C THR A 73 9.85 -5.69 11.85
N LYS A 74 9.90 -4.37 12.09
CA LYS A 74 11.07 -3.68 12.68
C LYS A 74 10.80 -2.95 14.01
N HIS A 75 9.82 -3.39 14.80
CA HIS A 75 9.66 -2.91 16.18
C HIS A 75 9.57 -4.00 17.24
N ILE A 76 10.33 -5.08 17.08
CA ILE A 76 10.79 -5.93 18.19
C ILE A 76 12.24 -6.24 17.80
N HIS A 77 13.26 -5.57 18.33
CA HIS A 77 13.78 -5.75 19.68
C HIS A 77 14.30 -4.42 20.25
N HIS A 78 13.63 -3.91 21.29
CA HIS A 78 14.30 -3.10 22.31
C HIS A 78 13.79 -3.57 23.67
N ASP A 79 14.74 -3.72 24.60
CA ASP A 79 14.59 -4.15 26.01
C ASP A 79 14.20 -5.63 26.19
N ARG A 80 14.97 -6.50 26.85
CA ARG A 80 15.92 -6.32 27.96
C ARG A 80 16.78 -7.57 28.12
#